data_AF-B4MR73-F1
#
_entry.id   AF-B4MR73-F1
#
_cell.length_a   1.000
_cell.length_b   1.000
_cell.length_c   1.000
_cell.angle_alpha   90.00
_cell.angle_beta   90.00
_cell.angle_gamma   90.00
#
_symmetry.space_group_name_H-M   'P 1'
#
loop_
_entity.id
_entity.type
_entity.pdbx_description
1 polymer ?
#
loop_
_entity_poly.entity_id
_entity_poly.type
_entity_poly.pdbx_seq_one_letter_code
_entity_poly.pdbx_strand_id
1 'polypeptide(L)'
;MRKTWHKAFHKRKAWQTVSYSGRLVYYMQPIFDHFLRVWMQSLPFPTLLKVIYTSGILFFIMLPLLYPVAVLVFYYAIFQYVAEQQWDVEFPESYNLLNASSEMWNFQVTNRKHLLFMTMYVDRYRVIITAMSSAVDYLRMALCFVFG
;
A
#
# COMPACT_ATOMS: atom_id res chain seq x y z
N MET A 1 21.71 15.05 -40.88
CA MET A 1 20.62 15.59 -40.04
C MET A 1 19.53 14.54 -39.86
N ARG A 2 19.44 13.91 -38.68
CA ARG A 2 18.47 12.84 -38.37
C ARG A 2 17.17 13.48 -37.90
N LYS A 3 16.12 13.51 -38.74
CA LYS A 3 14.79 14.05 -38.39
C LYS A 3 14.14 13.17 -37.33
N THR A 4 14.31 13.49 -36.05
CA THR A 4 13.62 12.85 -34.92
C THR A 4 12.19 13.36 -34.83
N TRP A 5 11.28 12.73 -35.58
CA TRP A 5 9.85 12.96 -35.44
C TRP A 5 9.34 12.38 -34.11
N HIS A 6 9.40 13.18 -33.04
CA HIS A 6 8.93 12.88 -31.69
C HIS A 6 7.39 13.00 -31.53
N LYS A 7 6.60 12.51 -32.49
CA LYS A 7 5.16 12.28 -32.21
C LYS A 7 5.01 10.98 -31.43
N ALA A 8 4.52 11.09 -30.20
CA ALA A 8 4.18 9.94 -29.36
C ALA A 8 3.27 8.97 -30.11
N PHE A 9 3.45 7.66 -29.88
CA PHE A 9 2.83 6.61 -30.69
C PHE A 9 1.29 6.69 -30.65
N HIS A 10 0.73 7.10 -29.51
CA HIS A 10 -0.71 7.34 -29.32
C HIS A 10 -1.31 8.46 -30.20
N LYS A 11 -0.48 9.34 -30.80
CA LYS A 11 -0.93 10.41 -31.73
C LYS A 11 -0.82 10.01 -33.20
N ARG A 12 -0.42 8.78 -33.51
CA ARG A 12 -0.22 8.29 -34.89
C ARG A 12 -1.48 7.57 -35.38
N LYS A 13 -1.75 7.62 -36.69
CA LYS A 13 -2.89 6.88 -37.30
C LYS A 13 -2.83 5.37 -37.01
N ALA A 14 -1.63 4.81 -36.90
CA ALA A 14 -1.39 3.41 -36.52
C ALA A 14 -1.87 3.05 -35.10
N TRP A 15 -2.18 4.02 -34.23
CA TRP A 15 -2.72 3.73 -32.89
C TRP A 15 -4.12 3.09 -32.96
N GLN A 16 -4.91 3.43 -33.97
CA GLN A 16 -6.26 2.91 -34.16
C GLN A 16 -6.26 1.41 -34.52
N THR A 17 -5.17 0.90 -35.11
CA THR A 17 -5.02 -0.50 -35.49
C THR A 17 -4.43 -1.37 -34.37
N VAL A 18 -4.04 -0.79 -33.24
CA VAL A 18 -3.47 -1.53 -32.09
C VAL A 18 -4.60 -2.06 -31.20
N SER A 19 -4.52 -3.34 -30.86
CA SER A 19 -5.43 -4.00 -29.92
C SER A 19 -5.39 -3.36 -28.53
N TYR A 20 -6.47 -3.51 -27.75
CA TYR A 20 -6.52 -3.01 -26.38
C TYR A 20 -5.37 -3.52 -25.50
N SER A 21 -4.96 -4.78 -25.67
CA SER A 21 -3.79 -5.34 -24.98
C SER A 21 -2.47 -4.66 -25.39
N GLY A 22 -2.27 -4.38 -26.68
CA GLY A 22 -1.08 -3.69 -27.17
C GLY A 22 -0.99 -2.23 -26.69
N ARG A 23 -2.13 -1.56 -26.52
CA ARG A 23 -2.19 -0.22 -25.92
C ARG A 23 -1.81 -0.25 -24.44
N LEU A 24 -2.27 -1.27 -23.71
CA LEU A 24 -1.95 -1.47 -22.30
C LEU A 24 -0.44 -1.68 -22.12
N VAL A 25 0.18 -2.55 -22.92
CA VAL A 25 1.64 -2.78 -22.91
C VAL A 25 2.41 -1.49 -23.18
N TYR A 26 1.97 -0.67 -24.14
CA TYR A 26 2.62 0.62 -24.45
C TYR A 26 2.64 1.60 -23.26
N TYR A 27 1.56 1.66 -22.47
CA TYR A 27 1.52 2.51 -21.28
C TYR A 27 2.29 1.92 -20.09
N MET A 28 2.43 0.59 -20.03
CA MET A 28 3.14 -0.12 -18.95
C MET A 28 4.66 -0.15 -19.16
N GLN A 29 5.11 -0.05 -20.41
CA GLN A 29 6.52 -0.06 -20.79
C GLN A 29 7.43 0.92 -19.99
N PRO A 30 7.09 2.22 -19.83
CA PRO A 30 7.93 3.15 -19.06
C PRO A 30 8.06 2.77 -17.58
N ILE A 31 7.04 2.15 -16.99
CA ILE A 31 7.05 1.71 -15.59
C ILE A 31 8.00 0.51 -15.43
N PHE A 32 7.94 -0.43 -16.37
CA PHE A 32 8.83 -1.60 -16.38
C PHE A 32 10.29 -1.22 -16.63
N ASP A 33 10.55 -0.30 -17.57
CA ASP A 33 11.89 0.22 -17.83
C ASP A 33 12.48 0.94 -16.61
N HIS A 34 11.66 1.68 -15.87
CA HIS A 34 12.09 2.34 -14.64
C HIS A 34 12.38 1.35 -13.51
N PHE A 35 11.57 0.29 -13.38
CA PHE A 35 11.79 -0.80 -12.43
C PHE A 35 13.14 -1.48 -12.66
N LEU A 36 13.44 -1.87 -13.90
CA LEU A 36 14.70 -2.51 -14.26
C LEU A 36 15.92 -1.62 -13.99
N ARG A 37 15.82 -0.32 -14.31
CA ARG A 37 16.91 0.64 -14.04
C ARG A 37 17.21 0.79 -12.56
N VAL A 38 16.19 0.84 -11.70
CA VAL A 38 16.38 0.94 -10.24
C VAL A 38 17.07 -0.29 -9.67
N TRP A 39 16.77 -1.48 -10.21
CA TRP A 39 17.44 -2.73 -9.79
C TRP A 39 18.86 -2.88 -10.34
N MET A 40 19.12 -2.42 -11.56
CA MET A 40 20.43 -2.48 -12.21
C MET A 40 21.44 -1.44 -11.66
N GLN A 41 20.99 -0.42 -10.94
CA GLN A 41 21.86 0.59 -10.37
C GLN A 41 22.57 0.07 -9.10
N SER A 42 23.91 -0.01 -9.15
CA SER A 42 24.79 -0.28 -8.01
C SER A 42 24.63 0.82 -6.95
N LEU A 43 24.29 0.44 -5.72
CA LEU A 43 23.67 1.30 -4.71
C LEU A 43 24.61 2.25 -3.96
N PRO A 44 24.11 3.46 -3.64
CA PRO A 44 24.33 4.12 -2.34
C PRO A 44 23.08 4.12 -1.42
N PHE A 45 21.93 3.59 -1.85
CA PHE A 45 20.68 3.52 -1.05
C PHE A 45 20.51 2.21 -0.24
N PRO A 46 19.82 2.24 0.91
CA PRO A 46 19.52 1.03 1.69
C PRO A 46 18.59 0.09 0.92
N THR A 47 18.87 -1.20 0.96
CA THR A 47 18.10 -2.28 0.29
C THR A 47 16.60 -2.23 0.61
N LEU A 48 16.20 -1.81 1.82
CA LEU A 48 14.80 -1.68 2.24
C LEU A 48 14.02 -0.64 1.43
N LEU A 49 14.63 0.50 1.08
CA LEU A 49 13.95 1.56 0.34
C LEU A 49 13.64 1.12 -1.09
N LYS A 50 14.53 0.33 -1.70
CA LYS A 50 14.30 -0.32 -2.98
C LYS A 50 13.12 -1.27 -2.91
N VAL A 51 13.04 -2.11 -1.88
CA VAL A 51 11.93 -3.06 -1.70
C VAL A 51 10.59 -2.32 -1.62
N ILE A 52 10.49 -1.27 -0.77
CA ILE A 52 9.26 -0.47 -0.61
C ILE A 52 8.88 0.22 -1.92
N TYR A 53 9.85 0.81 -2.62
CA TYR A 53 9.59 1.46 -3.91
C TYR A 53 9.10 0.46 -4.97
N THR A 54 9.71 -0.72 -5.01
CA THR A 54 9.36 -1.77 -5.97
C THR A 54 8.01 -2.41 -5.67
N SER A 55 7.64 -2.58 -4.40
CA SER A 55 6.30 -3.04 -4.03
C SER A 55 5.23 -2.03 -4.39
N GLY A 56 5.50 -0.72 -4.20
CA GLY A 56 4.62 0.35 -4.63
C GLY A 56 4.37 0.34 -6.14
N ILE A 57 5.43 0.24 -6.95
CA ILE A 57 5.29 0.14 -8.41
C ILE A 57 4.48 -1.11 -8.81
N LEU A 58 4.78 -2.26 -8.22
CA LEU A 58 4.10 -3.51 -8.52
C LEU A 58 2.59 -3.44 -8.19
N PHE A 59 2.24 -2.75 -7.11
CA PHE A 59 0.84 -2.47 -6.77
C PHE A 59 0.13 -1.66 -7.86
N PHE A 60 0.75 -0.58 -8.37
CA PHE A 60 0.18 0.21 -9.47
C PHE A 60 0.05 -0.58 -10.77
N ILE A 61 1.01 -1.47 -11.05
CA ILE A 61 0.96 -2.37 -12.21
C ILE A 61 -0.23 -3.33 -12.11
N MET A 62 -0.51 -3.84 -10.91
CA MET A 62 -1.61 -4.77 -10.64
C MET A 62 -2.97 -4.08 -10.46
N LEU A 63 -3.02 -2.75 -10.35
CA LEU A 63 -4.23 -1.98 -10.09
C LEU A 63 -5.38 -2.24 -11.09
N PRO A 64 -5.15 -2.40 -12.41
CA PRO A 64 -6.20 -2.75 -13.37
C PRO A 64 -6.86 -4.10 -13.10
N LEU A 65 -6.14 -5.03 -12.45
CA LEU A 65 -6.65 -6.34 -12.04
C LEU A 65 -7.28 -6.29 -10.64
N LEU A 66 -6.67 -5.57 -9.72
CA LEU A 66 -7.15 -5.44 -8.33
C LEU A 66 -8.46 -4.65 -8.25
N TYR A 67 -8.63 -3.63 -9.09
CA TYR A 67 -9.83 -2.79 -9.09
C TYR A 67 -11.14 -3.57 -9.33
N PRO A 68 -11.30 -4.36 -10.41
CA PRO A 68 -12.53 -5.13 -10.61
C PRO A 68 -12.77 -6.17 -9.52
N VAL A 69 -11.71 -6.80 -8.99
CA VAL A 69 -11.82 -7.74 -7.88
C VAL A 69 -12.33 -7.04 -6.61
N ALA A 70 -11.78 -5.87 -6.28
CA ALA A 70 -12.22 -5.09 -5.13
C ALA A 70 -13.70 -4.69 -5.25
N VAL A 71 -14.13 -4.26 -6.44
CA VAL A 71 -15.54 -3.94 -6.71
C VAL A 71 -16.44 -5.15 -6.50
N LEU A 72 -16.07 -6.32 -7.02
CA LEU A 72 -16.84 -7.56 -6.85
C LEU A 72 -16.96 -7.95 -5.38
N VAL A 73 -15.86 -7.93 -4.63
CA VAL A 73 -15.84 -8.24 -3.19
C VAL A 73 -16.74 -7.27 -2.42
N PHE A 74 -16.69 -5.98 -2.75
CA PHE A 74 -17.48 -4.96 -2.07
C PHE A 74 -18.98 -5.14 -2.34
N TYR A 75 -19.38 -5.37 -3.59
CA TYR A 75 -20.78 -5.66 -3.91
C TYR A 75 -21.26 -6.95 -3.26
N TYR A 76 -20.45 -8.00 -3.28
CA TYR A 76 -20.77 -9.26 -2.61
C TYR A 76 -21.02 -9.05 -1.11
N ALA A 77 -20.17 -8.30 -0.42
CA ALA A 77 -20.34 -8.01 1.00
C ALA A 77 -21.65 -7.22 1.29
N ILE A 78 -22.02 -6.27 0.43
CA ILE A 78 -23.30 -5.55 0.54
C ILE A 78 -24.48 -6.51 0.36
N PHE A 79 -24.45 -7.35 -0.67
CA PHE A 79 -25.51 -8.33 -0.90
C PHE A 79 -25.65 -9.31 0.25
N GLN A 80 -24.52 -9.81 0.76
CA GLN A 80 -24.49 -10.71 1.89
C GLN A 80 -25.11 -10.06 3.13
N TYR A 81 -24.75 -8.79 3.42
CA TYR A 81 -25.29 -8.04 4.55
C TYR A 81 -26.80 -7.84 4.44
N VAL A 82 -27.30 -7.45 3.26
CA VAL A 82 -28.73 -7.27 3.03
C VAL A 82 -29.48 -8.60 3.15
N ALA A 83 -28.92 -9.68 2.64
CA ALA A 83 -29.54 -11.00 2.69
C ALA A 83 -29.63 -11.58 4.11
N GLU A 84 -28.59 -11.39 4.93
CA GLU A 84 -28.62 -11.75 6.35
C GLU A 84 -29.65 -10.89 7.11
N GLN A 85 -29.67 -9.57 6.89
CA GLN A 85 -30.52 -8.65 7.66
C GLN A 85 -32.01 -8.66 7.28
N GLN A 86 -32.34 -8.87 5.99
CA GLN A 86 -33.71 -8.76 5.48
C GLN A 86 -34.39 -10.10 5.22
N TRP A 87 -33.62 -11.14 4.92
CA TRP A 87 -34.14 -12.44 4.50
C TRP A 87 -33.71 -13.60 5.40
N ASP A 88 -32.95 -13.33 6.47
CA ASP A 88 -32.47 -14.33 7.44
C ASP A 88 -31.76 -15.51 6.75
N VAL A 89 -31.00 -15.21 5.69
CA VAL A 89 -30.27 -16.21 4.90
C VAL A 89 -28.94 -16.49 5.57
N GLU A 90 -28.74 -17.71 6.06
CA GLU A 90 -27.47 -18.16 6.60
C GLU A 90 -26.49 -18.56 5.48
N PHE A 91 -25.34 -17.90 5.41
CA PHE A 91 -24.28 -18.23 4.47
C PHE A 91 -23.28 -19.25 5.07
N PRO A 92 -22.83 -20.26 4.32
CA PRO A 92 -21.78 -21.18 4.76
C PRO A 92 -20.49 -20.44 5.09
N GLU A 93 -19.72 -20.92 6.08
CA GLU A 93 -18.49 -20.25 6.57
C GLU A 93 -17.50 -19.91 5.45
N SER A 94 -17.32 -20.79 4.45
CA SER A 94 -16.38 -20.55 3.34
C SER A 94 -16.77 -19.38 2.42
N TYR A 95 -18.04 -18.98 2.44
CA TYR A 95 -18.60 -17.92 1.61
C TYR A 95 -19.00 -16.68 2.44
N ASN A 96 -18.82 -16.73 3.77
CA ASN A 96 -19.21 -15.66 4.66
C ASN A 96 -18.07 -14.63 4.80
N LEU A 97 -18.04 -13.62 3.91
CA LEU A 97 -17.00 -12.58 3.93
C LEU A 97 -17.14 -11.64 5.13
N LEU A 98 -18.38 -11.37 5.56
CA LEU A 98 -18.63 -10.47 6.69
C LEU A 98 -18.11 -11.05 8.01
N ASN A 99 -18.45 -12.32 8.30
CA ASN A 99 -17.95 -12.99 9.49
C ASN A 99 -16.43 -13.19 9.43
N ALA A 100 -15.88 -13.62 8.29
CA ALA A 100 -14.43 -13.74 8.11
C ALA A 100 -13.70 -12.40 8.34
N SER A 101 -14.26 -11.29 7.85
CA SER A 101 -13.71 -9.95 8.08
C SER A 101 -13.75 -9.52 9.55
N SER A 102 -14.82 -9.89 10.26
CA SER A 102 -14.97 -9.67 11.71
C SER A 102 -13.94 -10.48 12.50
N GLU A 103 -13.71 -11.73 12.12
CA GLU A 103 -12.70 -12.59 12.73
C GLU A 103 -11.27 -12.07 12.47
N MET A 104 -10.98 -11.61 11.25
CA MET A 104 -9.72 -10.94 10.94
C MET A 104 -9.55 -9.63 11.72
N TRP A 105 -10.62 -8.91 12.03
CA TRP A 105 -10.52 -7.71 12.88
C TRP A 105 -10.31 -8.07 14.35
N ASN A 106 -10.95 -9.15 14.81
CA ASN A 106 -10.85 -9.70 16.15
C ASN A 106 -9.68 -10.69 16.28
N PHE A 107 -8.53 -10.39 15.66
CA PHE A 107 -7.29 -11.14 15.89
C PHE A 107 -6.91 -11.05 17.38
N GLN A 108 -7.46 -11.96 18.18
CA GLN A 108 -6.99 -12.20 19.52
C GLN A 108 -5.61 -12.81 19.36
N VAL A 109 -4.58 -12.10 19.84
CA VAL A 109 -3.25 -12.68 20.00
C VAL A 109 -3.41 -13.87 20.96
N THR A 110 -3.51 -15.08 20.41
CA THR A 110 -3.87 -16.30 21.14
C THR A 110 -2.92 -16.56 22.31
N ASN A 111 -1.69 -16.03 22.25
CA ASN A 111 -0.71 -16.13 23.31
C ASN A 111 -0.71 -14.87 24.20
N ARG A 112 -1.41 -14.93 25.35
CA ARG A 112 -1.42 -13.87 26.37
C ARG A 112 -0.03 -13.40 26.80
N LYS A 113 0.99 -14.28 26.75
CA LYS A 113 2.38 -13.90 27.07
C LYS A 113 2.94 -12.90 26.05
N HIS A 114 2.68 -13.11 24.75
CA HIS A 114 3.16 -12.20 23.70
C HIS A 114 2.47 -10.84 23.75
N LEU A 115 1.19 -10.81 24.14
CA LEU A 115 0.47 -9.56 24.37
C LEU A 115 1.15 -8.73 25.48
N LEU A 116 1.46 -9.36 26.62
CA LEU A 116 2.14 -8.70 27.75
C LEU A 116 3.55 -8.20 27.36
N PHE A 117 4.29 -8.98 26.57
CA PHE A 117 5.59 -8.53 26.06
C PHE A 117 5.44 -7.30 25.15
N MET A 118 4.49 -7.32 24.20
CA MET A 118 4.28 -6.18 23.31
C MET A 118 3.85 -4.92 24.05
N THR A 119 2.96 -5.03 25.04
CA THR A 119 2.55 -3.86 25.84
C THR A 119 3.73 -3.28 26.61
N MET A 120 4.59 -4.12 27.21
CA MET A 120 5.81 -3.64 27.88
C MET A 120 6.78 -2.94 26.93
N TYR A 121 6.96 -3.45 25.70
CA TYR A 121 7.82 -2.80 24.70
C TYR A 121 7.26 -1.43 24.27
N VAL A 122 5.96 -1.36 23.99
CA VAL A 122 5.30 -0.10 23.61
C VAL A 122 5.41 0.93 24.73
N ASP A 123 5.18 0.54 25.99
CA ASP A 123 5.32 1.44 27.14
C ASP A 123 6.75 1.94 27.31
N ARG A 124 7.75 1.07 27.13
CA ARG A 124 9.16 1.48 27.17
C ARG A 124 9.48 2.54 26.11
N TYR A 125 9.04 2.34 24.87
CA TYR A 125 9.27 3.32 23.80
C TYR A 125 8.53 4.63 24.05
N ARG A 126 7.31 4.57 24.59
CA ARG A 126 6.54 5.75 24.97
C ARG A 126 7.30 6.60 26.00
N VAL A 127 7.84 5.99 27.05
CA VAL A 127 8.64 6.70 28.07
C VAL A 127 9.89 7.34 27.46
N ILE A 128 10.60 6.62 26.58
CA ILE A 128 11.80 7.17 25.90
C ILE A 128 11.44 8.40 25.06
N ILE A 129 10.35 8.33 24.28
CA ILE A 129 9.91 9.45 23.44
C ILE A 129 9.50 10.64 24.30
N THR A 130 8.79 10.41 25.41
CA THR A 130 8.41 11.48 26.34
C THR A 130 9.64 12.13 26.99
N ALA A 131 10.65 11.34 27.38
CA ALA A 131 11.89 11.85 27.93
C ALA A 131 12.71 12.66 26.91
N MET A 132 12.74 12.22 25.64
CA MET A 132 13.35 12.99 24.55
C MET A 132 12.60 14.31 24.31
N SER A 133 11.26 14.28 24.31
CA SER A 133 10.44 15.48 24.15
C SER A 133 10.72 16.50 25.26
N SER A 134 10.74 16.06 26.52
CA SER A 134 11.01 16.96 27.65
C SER A 134 12.43 17.50 27.63
N ALA A 135 13.42 16.70 27.24
CA ALA A 135 14.81 17.18 27.07
C ALA A 135 14.92 18.29 26.01
N VAL A 136 14.19 18.15 24.89
CA VAL A 136 14.13 19.19 23.85
C VAL A 136 13.48 20.47 24.39
N ASP A 137 12.39 20.35 25.15
CA ASP A 137 11.71 21.50 25.76
C ASP A 137 12.60 22.24 26.78
N TYR A 138 13.34 21.50 27.62
CA TYR A 138 14.31 22.10 28.55
C TYR A 138 15.47 22.78 27.83
N LEU A 139 15.99 22.18 26.75
CA LEU A 139 17.04 22.78 25.94
C LEU A 139 16.54 24.08 25.28
N ARG A 140 15.30 24.09 24.78
CA ARG A 140 14.67 25.30 24.22
C ARG A 140 14.54 26.40 25.29
N MET A 141 14.09 26.05 26.49
CA MET A 141 13.99 26.99 27.60
C MET A 141 15.36 27.56 27.99
N ALA A 142 16.39 26.71 28.09
CA ALA A 142 17.75 27.13 28.41
C ALA A 142 18.34 28.07 27.33
N LEU A 143 18.12 27.77 26.05
CA LEU A 143 18.54 28.64 24.95
C LEU A 143 17.82 29.99 24.97
N CYS A 144 16.52 30.02 25.29
CA CYS A 144 15.79 31.28 25.48
C CYS A 144 16.33 32.12 26.65
N PHE A 145 16.87 31.51 27.70
CA PHE A 145 17.49 32.25 28.80
C PHE A 145 18.90 32.77 28.48
N VAL A 146 19.65 32.08 27.61
CA VAL A 146 21.02 32.48 27.25
C VAL A 146 21.05 33.53 26.14
N PHE A 147 20.10 33.46 25.20
CA PHE A 147 20.04 34.32 24.02
C PHE A 147 18.87 35.31 24.03
N GLY A 148 18.05 35.32 25.09
CA GLY A 148 16.92 36.22 25.29
C GLY A 148 17.24 37.41 26.17
#